data_AF-A0A098YC80-F1
#
_entry.id   AF-A0A098YC80-F1
#
_cell.length_a   1.000
_cell.length_b   1.000
_cell.length_c   1.000
_cell.angle_alpha   90.00
_cell.angle_beta   90.00
_cell.angle_gamma   90.00
#
_symmetry.space_group_name_H-M   'P 1'
#
loop_
_entity.id
_entity.type
_entity.pdbx_description
1 polymer ?
#
loop_
_entity_poly.entity_id
_entity_poly.type
_entity_poly.pdbx_seq_one_letter_code
_entity_poly.pdbx_strand_id
1 'polypeptide(L)'
;MRAAPPFALKATRPRADLVDRLSARLQRLGLDGVLDDLDRAGEQCLVPGEAAGDGFTWDELDRSDPGWWPQGVASTRSGTVLLVSWYAKRGRLLRTPGSRISVVDRAHPDGPRYGHVLLVAPHRRLGVLTMGTVPVHAGGIAVHGDLLLVADTLFGVRVFRLGDLMAVPRRLTGTAGDASPTGIDALRRSAVGGSGSRGYDHVLPQLMAFRVPLRAGPRRLRYSFLSTGELEGRPTLAVGEYRAKDDRQPRLARYPLDPRTGLPAVDGHGLCVPLEVHEDQPRRMQGVAVHGSTWFVTASNGRGSAGDLYVGAPGTWHRNRGVLPSGPEDLAWSRPGEELWCVSEWPGRRWVFPVATDRH
;
A
#
# COMPACT_ATOMS: atom_id res chain seq x y z
N MET A 1 28.06 20.53 10.03
CA MET A 1 27.09 19.80 9.18
C MET A 1 25.69 20.03 9.73
N ARG A 2 24.80 20.73 9.00
CA ARG A 2 23.45 21.10 9.45
C ARG A 2 22.56 19.86 9.71
N ALA A 3 21.64 19.97 10.67
CA ALA A 3 20.60 18.96 10.90
C ALA A 3 19.69 18.86 9.65
N ALA A 4 19.25 17.65 9.30
CA ALA A 4 18.26 17.48 8.24
C ALA A 4 16.90 17.98 8.74
N PRO A 5 16.05 18.58 7.87
CA PRO A 5 14.70 18.97 8.27
C PRO A 5 13.96 17.75 8.85
N PRO A 6 13.21 17.89 9.97
CA PRO A 6 12.64 16.76 10.71
C PRO A 6 11.65 15.91 9.90
N PHE A 7 11.18 16.45 8.77
CA PHE A 7 10.19 15.84 7.89
C PHE A 7 10.75 15.55 6.50
N ALA A 8 12.02 15.81 6.23
CA ALA A 8 12.59 15.51 4.93
C ALA A 8 12.72 13.99 4.73
N LEU A 9 12.65 13.57 3.47
CA LEU A 9 13.02 12.26 2.99
C LEU A 9 14.26 12.36 2.11
N LYS A 10 15.09 11.32 2.10
CA LYS A 10 16.25 11.21 1.23
C LYS A 10 16.08 10.06 0.25
N ALA A 11 16.20 10.34 -1.04
CA ALA A 11 16.15 9.31 -2.07
C ALA A 11 17.34 8.33 -1.93
N THR A 12 17.07 7.03 -2.04
CA THR A 12 18.11 6.01 -2.22
C THR A 12 18.47 5.90 -3.70
N ARG A 13 19.65 5.37 -4.00
CA ARG A 13 19.96 4.94 -5.37
C ARG A 13 18.95 3.87 -5.83
N PRO A 14 18.43 3.96 -7.07
CA PRO A 14 17.62 2.89 -7.65
C PRO A 14 18.37 1.57 -7.73
N ARG A 15 17.64 0.47 -7.55
CA ARG A 15 18.11 -0.92 -7.68
C ARG A 15 17.84 -1.48 -9.08
N ALA A 16 17.84 -0.61 -10.10
CA ALA A 16 17.45 -0.96 -11.47
C ALA A 16 18.26 -2.15 -12.00
N ASP A 17 19.58 -2.18 -11.75
CA ASP A 17 20.45 -3.28 -12.15
C ASP A 17 20.05 -4.64 -11.54
N LEU A 18 19.57 -4.64 -10.30
CA LEU A 18 19.12 -5.86 -9.62
C LEU A 18 17.74 -6.29 -10.11
N VAL A 19 16.86 -5.34 -10.40
CA VAL A 19 15.54 -5.61 -10.99
C VAL A 19 15.70 -6.19 -12.39
N ASP A 20 16.56 -5.62 -13.22
CA ASP A 20 16.79 -6.09 -14.59
C ASP A 20 17.40 -7.51 -14.60
N ARG A 21 18.30 -7.80 -13.65
CA ARG A 21 18.84 -9.16 -13.47
C ARG A 21 17.80 -10.14 -12.95
N LEU A 22 16.83 -9.71 -12.16
CA LEU A 22 15.69 -10.56 -11.80
C LEU A 22 14.82 -10.84 -13.03
N SER A 23 14.53 -9.84 -13.87
CA SER A 23 13.75 -10.06 -15.10
C SER A 23 14.46 -10.91 -16.16
N ALA A 24 15.77 -11.06 -16.08
CA ALA A 24 16.50 -12.03 -16.90
C ALA A 24 16.29 -13.49 -16.42
N ARG A 25 15.71 -13.70 -15.23
CA ARG A 25 15.46 -15.02 -14.60
C ARG A 25 13.99 -15.32 -14.37
N LEU A 26 13.17 -14.28 -14.24
CA LEU A 26 11.72 -14.32 -14.05
C LEU A 26 11.07 -13.55 -15.20
N GLN A 27 9.94 -14.04 -15.71
CA GLN A 27 9.24 -13.37 -16.79
C GLN A 27 8.62 -12.07 -16.29
N ARG A 28 9.01 -10.93 -16.86
CA ARG A 28 8.37 -9.63 -16.60
C ARG A 28 7.04 -9.57 -17.35
N LEU A 29 5.96 -9.38 -16.61
CA LEU A 29 4.58 -9.34 -17.12
C LEU A 29 4.00 -7.92 -17.13
N GLY A 30 4.43 -7.07 -16.19
CA GLY A 30 3.75 -5.80 -15.93
C GLY A 30 2.37 -6.01 -15.31
N LEU A 31 1.61 -4.92 -15.16
CA LEU A 31 0.27 -4.95 -14.57
C LEU A 31 -0.73 -5.74 -15.44
N ASP A 32 -0.68 -5.55 -16.76
CA ASP A 32 -1.58 -6.23 -17.69
C ASP A 32 -1.44 -7.75 -17.62
N GLY A 33 -0.23 -8.28 -17.64
CA GLY A 33 -0.05 -9.73 -17.56
C GLY A 33 -0.49 -10.34 -16.22
N VAL A 34 -0.60 -9.55 -15.13
CA VAL A 34 -1.22 -10.02 -13.88
C VAL A 34 -2.75 -9.96 -13.97
N LEU A 35 -3.31 -8.93 -14.60
CA LEU A 35 -4.75 -8.83 -14.86
C LEU A 35 -5.27 -9.95 -15.77
N ASP A 36 -4.43 -10.45 -16.68
CA ASP A 36 -4.75 -11.59 -17.55
C ASP A 36 -4.67 -12.96 -16.82
N ASP A 37 -4.07 -13.03 -15.63
CA ASP A 37 -3.86 -14.26 -14.83
C ASP A 37 -4.46 -14.14 -13.40
N LEU A 38 -5.60 -13.45 -13.26
CA LEU A 38 -6.31 -13.36 -11.98
C LEU A 38 -6.98 -14.70 -11.65
N ASP A 39 -6.66 -15.27 -10.49
CA ASP A 39 -7.05 -16.63 -10.10
C ASP A 39 -8.14 -16.67 -9.02
N ARG A 40 -8.62 -15.51 -8.54
CA ARG A 40 -9.59 -15.41 -7.44
C ARG A 40 -10.77 -14.52 -7.78
N ALA A 41 -11.85 -14.72 -7.04
CA ALA A 41 -13.10 -14.01 -7.18
C ALA A 41 -13.45 -13.30 -5.87
N GLY A 42 -13.74 -12.01 -5.95
CA GLY A 42 -14.49 -11.32 -4.91
C GLY A 42 -15.99 -11.51 -5.11
N GLU A 43 -16.76 -11.20 -4.08
CA GLU A 43 -18.22 -11.24 -4.10
C GLU A 43 -18.76 -9.84 -3.84
N GLN A 44 -19.58 -9.31 -4.76
CA GLN A 44 -20.27 -8.05 -4.53
C GLN A 44 -21.17 -8.17 -3.30
N CYS A 45 -21.17 -7.15 -2.44
CA CYS A 45 -21.98 -7.17 -1.25
C CYS A 45 -22.28 -5.76 -0.74
N LEU A 46 -23.36 -5.67 0.03
CA LEU A 46 -23.64 -4.50 0.85
C LEU A 46 -22.60 -4.40 1.96
N VAL A 47 -22.03 -3.22 2.14
CA VAL A 47 -21.02 -2.97 3.17
C VAL A 47 -21.66 -2.23 4.34
N PRO A 48 -21.49 -2.70 5.60
CA PRO A 48 -22.07 -2.02 6.75
C PRO A 48 -21.47 -0.63 6.94
N GLY A 49 -22.32 0.38 7.10
CA GLY A 49 -21.91 1.76 7.38
C GLY A 49 -22.74 2.72 6.55
N GLU A 50 -23.20 3.81 7.18
CA GLU A 50 -24.09 4.76 6.53
C GLU A 50 -23.44 5.41 5.27
N ALA A 51 -22.14 5.67 5.33
CA ALA A 51 -21.37 6.27 4.25
C ALA A 51 -20.73 5.24 3.32
N ALA A 52 -20.86 3.93 3.60
CA ALA A 52 -20.33 2.89 2.73
C ALA A 52 -21.34 2.60 1.61
N GLY A 53 -20.88 2.67 0.36
CA GLY A 53 -21.65 2.20 -0.78
C GLY A 53 -21.50 0.71 -1.02
N ASP A 54 -22.14 0.23 -2.09
CA ASP A 54 -22.05 -1.16 -2.51
C ASP A 54 -20.62 -1.47 -2.95
N GLY A 55 -20.04 -2.49 -2.33
CA GLY A 55 -18.65 -2.86 -2.52
C GLY A 55 -18.52 -4.34 -2.83
N PHE A 56 -17.38 -4.91 -2.45
CA PHE A 56 -17.18 -6.35 -2.51
C PHE A 56 -16.40 -6.85 -1.30
N THR A 57 -16.53 -8.15 -1.05
CA THR A 57 -15.71 -8.89 -0.10
C THR A 57 -14.82 -9.88 -0.86
N TRP A 58 -13.80 -10.39 -0.18
CA TRP A 58 -12.80 -11.29 -0.74
C TRP A 58 -13.33 -12.73 -0.82
N ASP A 59 -12.60 -13.62 -1.49
CA ASP A 59 -12.87 -15.05 -1.41
C ASP A 59 -12.85 -15.52 0.06
N GLU A 60 -13.50 -16.63 0.39
CA GLU A 60 -13.66 -17.06 1.78
C GLU A 60 -12.33 -17.25 2.52
N LEU A 61 -11.29 -17.71 1.81
CA LEU A 61 -9.97 -17.94 2.40
C LEU A 61 -9.34 -16.60 2.79
N ASP A 62 -9.30 -15.62 1.89
CA ASP A 62 -8.75 -14.29 2.15
C ASP A 62 -9.64 -13.45 3.06
N ARG A 63 -10.95 -13.66 3.05
CA ARG A 63 -11.90 -12.97 3.94
C ARG A 63 -11.69 -13.37 5.40
N SER A 64 -11.42 -14.65 5.65
CA SER A 64 -11.30 -15.22 7.00
C SER A 64 -9.85 -15.37 7.50
N ASP A 65 -8.85 -15.18 6.64
CA ASP A 65 -7.43 -15.42 6.96
C ASP A 65 -6.95 -14.63 8.20
N PRO A 66 -6.56 -15.28 9.31
CA PRO A 66 -6.05 -14.58 10.49
C PRO A 66 -4.60 -14.07 10.32
N GLY A 67 -3.89 -14.54 9.30
CA GLY A 67 -2.48 -14.29 9.01
C GLY A 67 -2.23 -13.13 8.05
N TRP A 68 -3.16 -12.76 7.17
CA TRP A 68 -3.01 -11.63 6.25
C TRP A 68 -4.07 -10.56 6.49
N TRP A 69 -3.64 -9.30 6.65
CA TRP A 69 -4.50 -8.18 7.03
C TRP A 69 -4.40 -7.06 6.00
N PRO A 70 -5.51 -6.65 5.36
CA PRO A 70 -5.49 -5.55 4.40
C PRO A 70 -5.34 -4.23 5.17
N GLN A 71 -4.65 -3.26 4.58
CA GLN A 71 -4.42 -1.96 5.22
C GLN A 71 -4.55 -0.81 4.22
N GLY A 72 -3.84 -0.89 3.10
CA GLY A 72 -3.76 0.18 2.11
C GLY A 72 -4.69 -0.05 0.92
N VAL A 73 -5.14 1.02 0.28
CA VAL A 73 -5.87 0.96 -1.00
C VAL A 73 -5.35 2.04 -1.93
N ALA A 74 -5.23 1.71 -3.22
CA ALA A 74 -4.95 2.67 -4.27
C ALA A 74 -5.78 2.33 -5.51
N SER A 75 -6.08 3.34 -6.31
CA SER A 75 -6.84 3.20 -7.54
C SER A 75 -5.99 3.57 -8.75
N THR A 76 -6.17 2.86 -9.86
CA THR A 76 -5.60 3.18 -11.17
C THR A 76 -6.63 2.91 -12.28
N ARG A 77 -6.30 3.25 -13.53
CA ARG A 77 -7.18 3.09 -14.70
C ARG A 77 -8.59 3.65 -14.46
N SER A 78 -8.65 4.91 -14.04
CA SER A 78 -9.92 5.60 -13.77
C SER A 78 -10.81 4.95 -12.71
N GLY A 79 -10.25 4.10 -11.85
CA GLY A 79 -11.08 3.36 -10.91
C GLY A 79 -11.68 2.08 -11.46
N THR A 80 -11.10 1.45 -12.48
CA THR A 80 -11.42 0.06 -12.82
C THR A 80 -10.53 -0.94 -12.08
N VAL A 81 -9.27 -0.57 -11.82
CA VAL A 81 -8.32 -1.43 -11.09
C VAL A 81 -8.03 -0.86 -9.71
N LEU A 82 -8.16 -1.70 -8.67
CA LEU A 82 -7.69 -1.40 -7.32
C LEU A 82 -6.44 -2.19 -7.01
N LEU A 83 -5.57 -1.57 -6.23
CA LEU A 83 -4.53 -2.26 -5.49
C LEU A 83 -4.90 -2.21 -4.01
N VAL A 84 -4.82 -3.34 -3.32
CA VAL A 84 -5.01 -3.40 -1.87
C VAL A 84 -3.77 -4.00 -1.24
N SER A 85 -3.11 -3.30 -0.33
CA SER A 85 -1.94 -3.85 0.37
C SER A 85 -2.37 -4.68 1.57
N TRP A 86 -1.59 -5.72 1.84
CA TRP A 86 -1.74 -6.55 3.02
C TRP A 86 -0.40 -6.74 3.70
N TYR A 87 -0.41 -6.85 5.03
CA TYR A 87 0.73 -7.36 5.77
C TYR A 87 0.42 -8.70 6.39
N ALA A 88 1.44 -9.54 6.47
CA ALA A 88 1.37 -10.75 7.24
C ALA A 88 1.47 -10.39 8.72
N LYS A 89 0.49 -10.83 9.51
CA LYS A 89 0.48 -10.68 10.95
C LYS A 89 1.15 -11.89 11.59
N ARG A 90 2.15 -11.64 12.41
CA ARG A 90 2.71 -12.62 13.34
C ARG A 90 2.35 -12.17 14.76
N GLY A 91 2.40 -13.08 15.74
CA GLY A 91 2.07 -12.77 17.14
C GLY A 91 2.70 -11.46 17.61
N ARG A 92 2.05 -10.77 18.58
CA ARG A 92 2.25 -9.35 18.94
C ARG A 92 3.69 -8.84 19.10
N LEU A 93 4.67 -9.73 19.35
CA LEU A 93 6.07 -9.39 19.60
C LEU A 93 6.98 -9.54 18.36
N LEU A 94 6.48 -10.08 17.26
CA LEU A 94 7.28 -10.40 16.08
C LEU A 94 6.98 -9.43 14.93
N ARG A 95 8.04 -9.04 14.20
CA ARG A 95 7.89 -8.24 12.98
C ARG A 95 7.06 -8.99 11.95
N THR A 96 6.32 -8.24 11.15
CA THR A 96 5.62 -8.77 9.98
C THR A 96 6.62 -9.52 9.08
N PRO A 97 6.31 -10.76 8.64
CA PRO A 97 7.20 -11.53 7.79
C PRO A 97 7.15 -11.09 6.33
N GLY A 98 6.20 -10.25 5.91
CA GLY A 98 6.09 -9.78 4.54
C GLY A 98 4.84 -8.95 4.26
N SER A 99 4.84 -8.28 3.11
CA SER A 99 3.72 -7.54 2.56
C SER A 99 3.41 -8.01 1.15
N ARG A 100 2.14 -7.95 0.76
CA ARG A 100 1.66 -8.22 -0.61
C ARG A 100 0.72 -7.11 -1.04
N ILE A 101 0.41 -7.07 -2.33
CA ILE A 101 -0.76 -6.38 -2.86
C ILE A 101 -1.70 -7.39 -3.50
N SER A 102 -2.99 -7.14 -3.46
CA SER A 102 -3.94 -7.74 -4.39
C SER A 102 -4.15 -6.77 -5.54
N VAL A 103 -4.00 -7.25 -6.77
CA VAL A 103 -4.44 -6.53 -7.97
C VAL A 103 -5.88 -6.96 -8.22
N VAL A 104 -6.80 -6.02 -8.23
CA VAL A 104 -8.24 -6.27 -8.39
C VAL A 104 -8.73 -5.63 -9.68
N ASP A 105 -9.28 -6.43 -10.58
CA ASP A 105 -10.13 -5.96 -11.66
C ASP A 105 -11.59 -5.97 -11.20
N ARG A 106 -12.17 -4.78 -11.01
CA ARG A 106 -13.58 -4.66 -10.61
C ARG A 106 -14.55 -4.62 -11.79
N ALA A 107 -14.03 -4.42 -13.00
CA ALA A 107 -14.81 -4.28 -14.22
C ALA A 107 -15.02 -5.61 -14.94
N HIS A 108 -14.48 -6.70 -14.41
CA HIS A 108 -14.69 -8.04 -14.95
C HIS A 108 -16.19 -8.40 -14.96
N PRO A 109 -16.73 -8.97 -16.05
CA PRO A 109 -18.18 -9.16 -16.25
C PRO A 109 -18.86 -10.04 -15.19
N ASP A 110 -18.14 -11.03 -14.65
CA ASP A 110 -18.65 -11.93 -13.60
C ASP A 110 -18.53 -11.36 -12.17
N GLY A 111 -18.20 -10.08 -12.04
CA GLY A 111 -17.86 -9.44 -10.77
C GLY A 111 -16.34 -9.42 -10.50
N PRO A 112 -15.92 -8.82 -9.37
CA PRO A 112 -14.52 -8.50 -9.12
C PRO A 112 -13.60 -9.74 -9.15
N ARG A 113 -12.54 -9.69 -9.94
CA ARG A 113 -11.48 -10.70 -9.97
C ARG A 113 -10.21 -10.13 -9.36
N TYR A 114 -9.41 -10.98 -8.71
CA TYR A 114 -8.14 -10.52 -8.14
C TYR A 114 -7.06 -11.58 -8.11
N GLY A 115 -5.82 -11.12 -7.92
CA GLY A 115 -4.64 -11.96 -7.78
C GLY A 115 -3.64 -11.33 -6.80
N HIS A 116 -2.93 -12.16 -6.06
CA HIS A 116 -1.96 -11.70 -5.06
C HIS A 116 -0.55 -11.58 -5.63
N VAL A 117 0.11 -10.47 -5.31
CA VAL A 117 1.49 -10.17 -5.71
C VAL A 117 2.32 -9.89 -4.46
N LEU A 118 3.38 -10.68 -4.24
CA LEU A 118 4.28 -10.47 -3.11
C LEU A 118 5.22 -9.29 -3.36
N LEU A 119 5.35 -8.39 -2.39
CA LEU A 119 6.35 -7.33 -2.44
C LEU A 119 7.71 -7.89 -2.01
N VAL A 120 8.71 -7.74 -2.87
CA VAL A 120 10.07 -8.27 -2.63
C VAL A 120 11.14 -7.18 -2.75
N ALA A 121 12.26 -7.36 -2.07
CA ALA A 121 13.42 -6.50 -2.16
C ALA A 121 14.59 -7.28 -2.75
N PRO A 122 15.05 -6.97 -3.98
CA PRO A 122 16.21 -7.64 -4.56
C PRO A 122 17.50 -7.25 -3.84
N HIS A 123 18.38 -8.21 -3.60
CA HIS A 123 19.70 -7.99 -3.00
C HIS A 123 20.74 -9.02 -3.49
N ARG A 124 22.02 -8.68 -3.36
CA ARG A 124 23.11 -9.64 -3.53
C ARG A 124 23.54 -10.14 -2.17
N ARG A 125 23.53 -11.46 -1.98
CA ARG A 125 24.07 -12.13 -0.78
C ARG A 125 25.21 -13.03 -1.23
N LEU A 126 26.43 -12.74 -0.77
CA LEU A 126 27.65 -13.46 -1.16
C LEU A 126 27.79 -13.61 -2.69
N GLY A 127 27.56 -12.52 -3.43
CA GLY A 127 27.61 -12.50 -4.90
C GLY A 127 26.36 -13.05 -5.61
N VAL A 128 25.49 -13.78 -4.91
CA VAL A 128 24.28 -14.39 -5.49
C VAL A 128 23.09 -13.44 -5.40
N LEU A 129 22.43 -13.23 -6.54
CA LEU A 129 21.17 -12.50 -6.59
C LEU A 129 20.06 -13.30 -5.88
N THR A 130 19.46 -12.68 -4.88
CA THR A 130 18.36 -13.20 -4.06
C THR A 130 17.32 -12.09 -3.88
N MET A 131 16.13 -12.44 -3.43
CA MET A 131 15.07 -11.46 -3.15
C MET A 131 14.41 -11.80 -1.82
N GLY A 132 14.38 -10.87 -0.88
CA GLY A 132 13.71 -11.05 0.41
C GLY A 132 12.30 -10.49 0.38
N THR A 133 11.42 -10.96 1.26
CA THR A 133 10.14 -10.29 1.49
C THR A 133 10.34 -8.86 1.96
N VAL A 134 9.36 -7.99 1.72
CA VAL A 134 9.33 -6.65 2.30
C VAL A 134 8.55 -6.71 3.62
N PRO A 135 9.19 -6.62 4.80
CA PRO A 135 8.53 -6.80 6.08
C PRO A 135 8.01 -5.47 6.62
N VAL A 136 7.02 -4.88 5.95
CA VAL A 136 6.38 -3.62 6.39
C VAL A 136 4.88 -3.82 6.61
N HIS A 137 4.26 -2.95 7.41
CA HIS A 137 2.80 -2.96 7.56
C HIS A 137 2.10 -2.62 6.24
N ALA A 138 2.78 -1.90 5.34
CA ALA A 138 2.21 -1.38 4.11
C ALA A 138 0.89 -0.64 4.39
N GLY A 139 0.86 0.13 5.48
CA GLY A 139 -0.36 0.68 6.08
C GLY A 139 -1.16 1.56 5.13
N GLY A 140 -0.49 2.27 4.23
CA GLY A 140 -1.11 2.87 3.06
C GLY A 140 -0.25 2.77 1.81
N ILE A 141 -0.92 2.86 0.67
CA ILE A 141 -0.33 2.76 -0.65
C ILE A 141 -0.90 3.82 -1.59
N ALA A 142 -0.10 4.29 -2.53
CA ALA A 142 -0.52 5.26 -3.53
C ALA A 142 0.03 4.87 -4.89
N VAL A 143 -0.72 5.20 -5.93
CA VAL A 143 -0.30 4.97 -7.31
C VAL A 143 -0.22 6.31 -8.02
N HIS A 144 0.91 6.56 -8.68
CA HIS A 144 1.07 7.69 -9.59
C HIS A 144 1.78 7.23 -10.86
N GLY A 145 1.07 7.26 -12.00
CA GLY A 145 1.55 6.64 -13.23
C GLY A 145 1.82 5.15 -13.02
N ASP A 146 3.04 4.69 -13.35
CA ASP A 146 3.48 3.31 -13.17
C ASP A 146 4.06 3.03 -11.76
N LEU A 147 4.11 4.03 -10.89
CA LEU A 147 4.75 3.90 -9.57
C LEU A 147 3.73 3.53 -8.49
N LEU A 148 4.03 2.45 -7.77
CA LEU A 148 3.42 2.12 -6.49
C LEU A 148 4.33 2.62 -5.37
N LEU A 149 3.81 3.55 -4.57
CA LEU A 149 4.42 4.03 -3.34
C LEU A 149 3.81 3.28 -2.16
N VAL A 150 4.66 2.76 -1.27
CA VAL A 150 4.24 1.97 -0.11
C VAL A 150 4.81 2.57 1.16
N ALA A 151 3.93 2.83 2.13
CA ALA A 151 4.32 3.40 3.40
C ALA A 151 5.20 2.42 4.20
N ASP A 152 6.33 2.91 4.70
CA ASP A 152 7.23 2.20 5.61
C ASP A 152 7.30 3.00 6.92
N THR A 153 6.44 2.62 7.88
CA THR A 153 6.02 3.42 9.04
C THR A 153 7.12 4.18 9.75
N LEU A 154 8.31 3.60 9.90
CA LEU A 154 9.43 4.24 10.59
C LEU A 154 10.56 4.71 9.67
N PHE A 155 10.53 4.29 8.41
CA PHE A 155 11.66 4.43 7.50
C PHE A 155 11.34 5.21 6.22
N GLY A 156 10.11 5.69 6.02
CA GLY A 156 9.72 6.57 4.90
C GLY A 156 8.79 5.88 3.92
N VAL A 157 9.16 5.90 2.64
CA VAL A 157 8.34 5.38 1.53
C VAL A 157 9.17 4.45 0.65
N ARG A 158 8.63 3.29 0.29
CA ARG A 158 9.21 2.37 -0.70
C ARG A 158 8.56 2.58 -2.04
N VAL A 159 9.32 2.41 -3.11
CA VAL A 159 8.85 2.63 -4.48
C VAL A 159 9.05 1.37 -5.30
N PHE A 160 8.00 0.98 -6.01
CA PHE A 160 7.93 -0.14 -6.93
C PHE A 160 7.41 0.37 -8.28
N ARG A 161 7.77 -0.28 -9.39
CA ARG A 161 7.22 -0.01 -10.73
C ARG A 161 6.28 -1.14 -11.10
N LEU A 162 5.02 -0.85 -11.38
CA LEU A 162 4.03 -1.87 -11.75
C LEU A 162 4.43 -2.59 -13.05
N GLY A 163 5.12 -1.92 -13.97
CA GLY A 163 5.75 -2.53 -15.14
C GLY A 163 6.83 -3.57 -14.83
N ASP A 164 7.35 -3.62 -13.59
CA ASP A 164 8.33 -4.63 -13.14
C ASP A 164 7.66 -5.83 -12.43
N LEU A 165 6.34 -5.99 -12.51
CA LEU A 165 5.65 -7.21 -12.05
C LEU A 165 6.20 -8.43 -12.80
N MET A 166 6.48 -9.51 -12.06
CA MET A 166 7.09 -10.71 -12.61
C MET A 166 6.35 -11.97 -12.19
N ALA A 167 6.22 -12.92 -13.11
CA ALA A 167 5.78 -14.28 -12.80
C ALA A 167 6.89 -15.07 -12.10
N VAL A 168 6.52 -15.76 -11.04
CA VAL A 168 7.31 -16.80 -10.40
C VAL A 168 6.83 -18.13 -10.99
N PRO A 169 7.66 -18.82 -11.80
CA PRO A 169 7.20 -20.06 -12.41
C PRO A 169 6.78 -21.07 -11.33
N ARG A 170 5.61 -21.71 -11.49
CA ARG A 170 5.11 -22.75 -10.59
C ARG A 170 6.04 -23.97 -10.60
N ARG A 171 6.15 -24.71 -9.49
CA ARG A 171 6.73 -26.07 -9.55
C ARG A 171 5.72 -26.95 -10.26
N LEU A 172 6.12 -27.59 -11.35
CA LEU A 172 5.35 -28.71 -11.90
C LEU A 172 5.31 -29.79 -10.80
N THR A 173 4.13 -30.04 -10.26
CA THR A 173 3.89 -31.16 -9.35
C THR A 173 4.03 -32.45 -10.16
N GLY A 174 5.18 -33.11 -10.10
CA GLY A 174 5.38 -34.39 -10.78
C GLY A 174 6.81 -34.85 -11.03
N THR A 175 7.82 -33.96 -11.03
CA THR A 175 9.21 -34.38 -11.23
C THR A 175 9.96 -34.45 -9.90
N ALA A 176 9.76 -35.55 -9.17
CA ALA A 176 10.77 -36.01 -8.22
C ALA A 176 11.95 -36.53 -9.04
N GLY A 177 12.94 -35.69 -9.25
CA GLY A 177 14.19 -36.04 -9.94
C GLY A 177 15.29 -35.09 -9.53
N ASP A 178 16.45 -35.65 -9.22
CA ASP A 178 17.67 -35.05 -8.66
C ASP A 178 18.27 -33.89 -9.47
N ALA A 179 17.57 -32.77 -9.59
CA ALA A 179 18.15 -31.53 -10.10
C ALA A 179 18.76 -30.72 -8.95
N SER A 180 20.05 -30.40 -9.05
CA SER A 180 20.72 -29.45 -8.15
C SER A 180 19.88 -28.15 -8.04
N PRO A 181 19.81 -27.49 -6.87
CA PRO A 181 18.99 -26.30 -6.70
C PRO A 181 19.33 -25.26 -7.78
N THR A 182 18.40 -24.99 -8.70
CA THR A 182 18.59 -23.95 -9.70
C THR A 182 18.57 -22.58 -9.03
N GLY A 183 19.12 -21.54 -9.66
CA GLY A 183 19.00 -20.17 -9.17
C GLY A 183 17.54 -19.73 -8.95
N ILE A 184 16.60 -20.33 -9.69
CA ILE A 184 15.16 -20.11 -9.57
C ILE A 184 14.60 -20.72 -8.27
N ASP A 185 15.09 -21.89 -7.82
CA ASP A 185 14.63 -22.49 -6.56
C ASP A 185 15.01 -21.67 -5.33
N ALA A 186 16.18 -21.02 -5.34
CA ALA A 186 16.57 -20.09 -4.28
C ALA A 186 15.68 -18.84 -4.25
N LEU A 187 15.31 -18.32 -5.42
CA LEU A 187 14.38 -17.20 -5.56
C LEU A 187 12.96 -17.58 -5.10
N ARG A 188 12.45 -18.74 -5.53
CA ARG A 188 11.16 -19.30 -5.10
C ARG A 188 11.08 -19.49 -3.58
N ARG A 189 12.08 -20.14 -2.96
CA ARG A 189 12.11 -20.30 -1.49
C ARG A 189 12.08 -18.97 -0.75
N SER A 190 12.66 -17.93 -1.33
CA SER A 190 12.63 -16.59 -0.74
C SER A 190 11.31 -15.86 -0.96
N ALA A 191 10.46 -16.33 -1.88
CA ALA A 191 9.09 -15.87 -2.11
C ALA A 191 8.02 -16.64 -1.31
N VAL A 192 8.40 -17.64 -0.50
CA VAL A 192 7.47 -18.35 0.38
C VAL A 192 7.32 -17.57 1.69
N GLY A 193 6.26 -16.77 1.79
CA GLY A 193 5.80 -16.18 3.05
C GLY A 193 5.13 -17.25 3.93
N GLY A 194 5.33 -17.16 5.24
CA GLY A 194 5.00 -18.19 6.24
C GLY A 194 3.62 -18.88 6.16
N SER A 195 3.64 -20.18 6.52
CA SER A 195 2.59 -21.02 7.12
C SER A 195 1.15 -20.90 6.59
N GLY A 196 0.96 -21.01 5.27
CA GLY A 196 -0.35 -21.23 4.67
C GLY A 196 -0.18 -21.56 3.19
N SER A 197 -0.51 -22.78 2.80
CA SER A 197 -0.13 -23.42 1.54
C SER A 197 -0.70 -22.75 0.27
N ARG A 198 0.06 -21.82 -0.32
CA ARG A 198 0.32 -21.67 -1.77
C ARG A 198 1.44 -20.64 -1.93
N GLY A 199 2.43 -20.93 -2.77
CA GLY A 199 3.44 -19.94 -3.13
C GLY A 199 2.80 -18.75 -3.88
N TYR A 200 3.52 -17.64 -3.97
CA TYR A 200 3.09 -16.54 -4.84
C TYR A 200 3.48 -16.83 -6.28
N ASP A 201 2.51 -16.69 -7.18
CA ASP A 201 2.73 -16.77 -8.63
C ASP A 201 3.28 -15.45 -9.19
N HIS A 202 3.16 -14.35 -8.44
CA HIS A 202 3.60 -13.02 -8.86
C HIS A 202 4.42 -12.33 -7.77
N VAL A 203 5.48 -11.63 -8.18
CA VAL A 203 6.31 -10.77 -7.31
C VAL A 203 6.47 -9.38 -7.91
N LEU A 204 6.60 -8.39 -7.04
CA LEU A 204 6.88 -7.01 -7.39
C LEU A 204 8.16 -6.55 -6.68
N PRO A 205 9.29 -6.41 -7.40
CA PRO A 205 10.55 -6.04 -6.80
C PRO A 205 10.65 -4.54 -6.53
N GLN A 206 11.18 -4.19 -5.36
CA GLN A 206 11.41 -2.81 -4.96
C GLN A 206 12.47 -2.15 -5.85
N LEU A 207 12.10 -1.04 -6.48
CA LEU A 207 13.01 -0.21 -7.25
C LEU A 207 13.89 0.64 -6.33
N MET A 208 13.29 1.40 -5.43
CA MET A 208 14.01 2.34 -4.57
C MET A 208 13.22 2.68 -3.31
N ALA A 209 13.72 3.61 -2.50
CA ALA A 209 13.00 4.14 -1.36
C ALA A 209 13.36 5.62 -1.15
N PHE A 210 12.46 6.32 -0.47
CA PHE A 210 12.67 7.62 0.13
C PHE A 210 12.75 7.40 1.64
N ARG A 211 13.91 7.67 2.23
CA ARG A 211 14.22 7.30 3.62
C ARG A 211 14.23 8.50 4.54
N VAL A 212 13.64 8.33 5.72
CA VAL A 212 13.82 9.30 6.81
C VAL A 212 15.32 9.40 7.15
N PRO A 213 15.93 10.60 7.11
CA PRO A 213 17.34 10.77 7.45
C PRO A 213 17.63 10.32 8.88
N LEU A 214 18.79 9.68 9.10
CA LEU A 214 19.21 9.19 10.43
C LEU A 214 19.21 10.28 11.51
N ARG A 215 19.44 11.55 11.12
CA ARG A 215 19.48 12.73 12.01
C ARG A 215 18.16 13.52 12.07
N ALA A 216 17.04 12.96 11.62
CA ALA A 216 15.72 13.62 11.70
C ALA A 216 15.21 13.80 13.14
N GLY A 217 15.86 13.16 14.12
CA GLY A 217 15.58 13.35 15.54
C GLY A 217 14.27 12.72 16.02
N PRO A 218 13.87 13.00 17.27
CA PRO A 218 12.70 12.39 17.89
C PRO A 218 11.36 12.92 17.34
N ARG A 219 11.37 14.07 16.64
CA ARG A 219 10.18 14.66 16.00
C ARG A 219 9.93 14.15 14.58
N ARG A 220 10.68 13.14 14.09
CA ARG A 220 10.44 12.56 12.77
C ARG A 220 8.99 12.12 12.56
N LEU A 221 8.52 12.20 11.32
CA LEU A 221 7.20 11.71 10.92
C LEU A 221 7.19 10.17 10.86
N ARG A 222 6.07 9.54 11.25
CA ARG A 222 5.76 8.15 10.89
C ARG A 222 4.93 8.13 9.60
N TYR A 223 5.21 7.18 8.73
CA TYR A 223 4.55 7.05 7.43
C TYR A 223 3.53 5.92 7.53
N SER A 224 2.38 6.18 8.14
CA SER A 224 1.39 5.13 8.42
C SER A 224 0.53 4.83 7.20
N PHE A 225 0.07 5.89 6.52
CA PHE A 225 -0.76 5.82 5.34
C PHE A 225 -0.41 6.97 4.39
N LEU A 226 -0.75 6.82 3.11
CA LEU A 226 -0.44 7.80 2.07
C LEU A 226 -1.41 7.68 0.90
N SER A 227 -1.63 8.79 0.20
CA SER A 227 -2.41 8.83 -1.03
C SER A 227 -1.91 9.92 -1.97
N THR A 228 -2.18 9.75 -3.26
CA THR A 228 -1.96 10.83 -4.23
C THR A 228 -3.05 11.87 -4.14
N GLY A 229 -2.66 13.13 -4.29
CA GLY A 229 -3.56 14.26 -4.46
C GLY A 229 -2.98 15.27 -5.44
N GLU A 230 -3.61 16.43 -5.52
CA GLU A 230 -3.08 17.58 -6.26
C GLU A 230 -3.17 18.83 -5.41
N LEU A 231 -2.22 19.73 -5.63
CA LEU A 231 -2.23 21.09 -5.09
C LEU A 231 -1.91 22.02 -6.25
N GLU A 232 -2.84 22.92 -6.57
CA GLU A 232 -2.70 23.88 -7.68
C GLU A 232 -2.32 23.19 -9.02
N GLY A 233 -2.97 22.06 -9.31
CA GLY A 233 -2.74 21.27 -10.52
C GLY A 233 -1.41 20.49 -10.54
N ARG A 234 -0.63 20.50 -9.45
CA ARG A 234 0.61 19.73 -9.32
C ARG A 234 0.38 18.47 -8.49
N PRO A 235 0.90 17.31 -8.89
CA PRO A 235 0.72 16.08 -8.15
C PRO A 235 1.45 16.13 -6.80
N THR A 236 0.80 15.60 -5.77
CA THR A 236 1.33 15.56 -4.41
C THR A 236 1.08 14.21 -3.77
N LEU A 237 1.83 13.93 -2.71
CA LEU A 237 1.68 12.77 -1.85
C LEU A 237 1.26 13.25 -0.47
N ALA A 238 -0.01 13.01 -0.10
CA ALA A 238 -0.47 13.18 1.27
C ALA A 238 0.02 11.99 2.11
N VAL A 239 0.47 12.26 3.32
CA VAL A 239 1.01 11.27 4.26
C VAL A 239 0.47 11.57 5.65
N GLY A 240 0.18 10.55 6.44
CA GLY A 240 -0.20 10.75 7.83
C GLY A 240 0.34 9.71 8.82
N GLU A 241 0.17 10.06 10.09
CA GLU A 241 0.56 9.24 11.23
C GLU A 241 -0.63 8.56 11.88
N TYR A 242 -0.53 7.25 12.05
CA TYR A 242 -1.30 6.57 13.07
C TYR A 242 -0.73 6.91 14.45
N ARG A 243 -1.62 7.32 15.35
CA ARG A 243 -1.36 7.49 16.78
C ARG A 243 -2.54 6.99 17.58
N ALA A 244 -2.25 6.18 18.59
CA ALA A 244 -3.24 5.72 19.54
C ALA A 244 -3.81 6.90 20.36
N LYS A 245 -4.87 6.64 21.11
CA LYS A 245 -5.58 7.67 21.88
C LYS A 245 -4.66 8.45 22.83
N ASP A 246 -3.73 7.74 23.48
CA ASP A 246 -2.89 8.30 24.55
C ASP A 246 -1.45 8.62 24.08
N ASP A 247 -1.16 8.54 22.78
CA ASP A 247 0.15 8.92 22.21
C ASP A 247 0.18 10.44 21.93
N ARG A 248 1.27 10.97 21.36
CA ARG A 248 1.32 12.34 20.84
C ARG A 248 0.29 12.54 19.73
N GLN A 249 -0.09 13.79 19.53
CA GLN A 249 -0.97 14.17 18.43
C GLN A 249 -0.34 13.75 17.08
N PRO A 250 -1.09 13.04 16.23
CA PRO A 250 -0.63 12.71 14.89
C PRO A 250 -0.58 13.95 13.99
N ARG A 251 0.15 13.79 12.89
CA ARG A 251 0.37 14.83 11.88
C ARG A 251 -0.06 14.34 10.51
N LEU A 252 -0.39 15.30 9.66
CA LEU A 252 -0.50 15.12 8.20
C LEU A 252 0.62 15.93 7.54
N ALA A 253 1.13 15.46 6.42
CA ALA A 253 2.11 16.17 5.61
C ALA A 253 1.79 15.96 4.13
N ARG A 254 2.16 16.95 3.31
CA ARG A 254 2.02 16.86 1.85
C ARG A 254 3.39 17.04 1.21
N TYR A 255 3.82 16.07 0.41
CA TYR A 255 5.08 16.11 -0.33
C TYR A 255 4.81 16.40 -1.81
N PRO A 256 5.68 17.15 -2.49
CA PRO A 256 5.56 17.33 -3.93
C PRO A 256 5.93 16.03 -4.65
N LEU A 257 5.17 15.66 -5.69
CA LEU A 257 5.60 14.67 -6.68
C LEU A 257 6.15 15.42 -7.90
N ASP A 258 7.24 14.93 -8.47
CA ASP A 258 7.78 15.43 -9.73
C ASP A 258 6.85 14.96 -10.87
N PRO A 259 6.21 15.87 -11.62
CA PRO A 259 5.24 15.51 -12.65
C PRO A 259 5.85 14.73 -13.82
N ARG A 260 7.18 14.80 -14.02
CA ARG A 260 7.87 14.05 -15.09
C ARG A 260 8.14 12.61 -14.71
N THR A 261 8.47 12.37 -13.43
CA THR A 261 8.96 11.06 -12.97
C THR A 261 7.95 10.34 -12.09
N GLY A 262 6.98 11.05 -11.52
CA GLY A 262 6.03 10.55 -10.54
C GLY A 262 6.60 10.31 -9.15
N LEU A 263 7.91 10.53 -8.95
CA LEU A 263 8.58 10.31 -7.68
C LEU A 263 8.41 11.52 -6.75
N PRO A 264 8.50 11.36 -5.41
CA PRO A 264 8.65 12.48 -4.51
C PRO A 264 9.80 13.40 -4.96
N ALA A 265 9.48 14.67 -5.25
CA ALA A 265 10.42 15.62 -5.82
C ALA A 265 11.52 15.94 -4.81
N VAL A 266 12.77 16.02 -5.29
CA VAL A 266 13.95 16.30 -4.47
C VAL A 266 14.60 17.61 -4.85
N ASP A 267 15.18 18.29 -3.87
CA ASP A 267 16.00 19.48 -4.08
C ASP A 267 17.40 19.13 -4.63
N GLY A 268 18.25 20.15 -4.84
CA GLY A 268 19.64 19.98 -5.28
C GLY A 268 20.54 19.19 -4.32
N HIS A 269 20.06 18.89 -3.11
CA HIS A 269 20.74 18.04 -2.12
C HIS A 269 20.17 16.61 -2.06
N GLY A 270 19.22 16.28 -2.93
CA GLY A 270 18.55 14.97 -2.97
C GLY A 270 17.57 14.76 -1.82
N LEU A 271 17.07 15.85 -1.21
CA LEU A 271 16.07 15.82 -0.15
C LEU A 271 14.68 16.17 -0.70
N CYS A 272 13.71 15.33 -0.40
CA CYS A 272 12.30 15.64 -0.59
C CYS A 272 11.78 16.28 0.70
N VAL A 273 11.38 17.55 0.61
CA VAL A 273 10.88 18.35 1.74
C VAL A 273 9.36 18.51 1.57
N PRO A 274 8.56 18.37 2.64
CA PRO A 274 7.12 18.57 2.51
C PRO A 274 6.80 20.03 2.18
N LEU A 275 5.74 20.24 1.40
CA LEU A 275 5.15 21.55 1.12
C LEU A 275 4.48 22.11 2.38
N GLU A 276 3.86 21.23 3.15
CA GLU A 276 3.12 21.57 4.36
C GLU A 276 3.14 20.40 5.34
N VAL A 277 3.08 20.74 6.63
CA VAL A 277 2.93 19.80 7.74
C VAL A 277 1.90 20.37 8.69
N HIS A 278 0.86 19.60 8.95
CA HIS A 278 -0.26 19.97 9.80
C HIS A 278 -0.17 19.18 11.11
N GLU A 279 -0.02 19.87 12.23
CA GLU A 279 0.00 19.30 13.58
C GLU A 279 -1.42 19.14 14.15
N ASP A 280 -1.57 18.44 15.26
CA ASP A 280 -2.85 18.32 15.99
C ASP A 280 -4.00 17.69 15.20
N GLN A 281 -3.70 16.66 14.41
CA GLN A 281 -4.68 15.95 13.58
C GLN A 281 -5.47 14.90 14.38
N PRO A 282 -6.63 14.44 13.88
CA PRO A 282 -7.45 13.44 14.56
C PRO A 282 -6.66 12.20 14.98
N ARG A 283 -7.01 11.59 16.10
CA ARG A 283 -6.34 10.36 16.59
C ARG A 283 -6.88 9.13 15.88
N ARG A 284 -6.09 8.05 15.89
CA ARG A 284 -6.45 6.75 15.28
C ARG A 284 -6.80 6.84 13.79
N MET A 285 -6.27 7.85 13.09
CA MET A 285 -6.38 7.91 11.63
C MET A 285 -5.74 6.68 11.00
N GLN A 286 -6.38 6.14 9.97
CA GLN A 286 -5.88 4.99 9.23
C GLN A 286 -5.62 5.28 7.75
N GLY A 287 -6.25 6.30 7.20
CA GLY A 287 -6.16 6.68 5.80
C GLY A 287 -6.35 8.16 5.58
N VAL A 288 -5.89 8.64 4.42
CA VAL A 288 -6.11 10.00 3.97
C VAL A 288 -6.36 10.03 2.47
N ALA A 289 -7.28 10.86 2.00
CA ALA A 289 -7.41 11.22 0.59
C ALA A 289 -7.63 12.71 0.45
N VAL A 290 -7.26 13.26 -0.71
CA VAL A 290 -7.40 14.69 -1.02
C VAL A 290 -8.03 14.87 -2.39
N HIS A 291 -9.12 15.62 -2.45
CA HIS A 291 -9.77 16.06 -3.68
C HIS A 291 -10.03 17.56 -3.64
N GLY A 292 -9.44 18.30 -4.57
CA GLY A 292 -9.39 19.76 -4.50
C GLY A 292 -8.77 20.24 -3.19
N SER A 293 -9.47 21.10 -2.47
CA SER A 293 -9.09 21.56 -1.12
C SER A 293 -9.58 20.65 0.00
N THR A 294 -10.43 19.66 -0.30
CA THR A 294 -11.08 18.81 0.70
C THR A 294 -10.22 17.60 1.00
N TRP A 295 -10.02 17.37 2.29
CA TRP A 295 -9.37 16.20 2.85
C TRP A 295 -10.41 15.26 3.43
N PHE A 296 -10.16 13.97 3.26
CA PHE A 296 -10.92 12.88 3.84
C PHE A 296 -9.98 12.04 4.68
N VAL A 297 -10.41 11.65 5.88
CA VAL A 297 -9.61 10.86 6.81
C VAL A 297 -10.49 9.81 7.46
N THR A 298 -10.10 8.54 7.37
CA THR A 298 -10.72 7.45 8.13
C THR A 298 -10.11 7.37 9.52
N ALA A 299 -10.92 7.02 10.52
CA ALA A 299 -10.41 6.68 11.85
C ALA A 299 -11.08 5.40 12.38
N SER A 300 -10.24 4.48 12.88
CA SER A 300 -10.71 3.21 13.45
C SER A 300 -11.04 3.36 14.93
N ASN A 301 -12.22 2.89 15.31
CA ASN A 301 -12.65 2.80 16.71
C ASN A 301 -12.33 1.45 17.36
N GLY A 302 -11.68 0.54 16.63
CA GLY A 302 -11.33 -0.81 17.07
C GLY A 302 -12.32 -1.87 16.62
N ARG A 303 -12.02 -3.13 16.98
CA ARG A 303 -12.79 -4.31 16.54
C ARG A 303 -14.23 -4.24 17.02
N GLY A 304 -15.17 -4.42 16.11
CA GLY A 304 -16.60 -4.48 16.39
C GLY A 304 -17.27 -3.11 16.51
N SER A 305 -16.51 -2.02 16.51
CA SER A 305 -17.05 -0.65 16.50
C SER A 305 -16.97 -0.06 15.11
N ALA A 306 -18.03 0.63 14.68
CA ALA A 306 -18.06 1.41 13.45
C ALA A 306 -17.00 2.52 13.49
N GLY A 307 -16.32 2.76 12.36
CA GLY A 307 -15.31 3.81 12.26
C GLY A 307 -15.88 5.17 11.88
N ASP A 308 -15.05 6.19 11.96
CA ASP A 308 -15.43 7.57 11.65
C ASP A 308 -14.81 8.04 10.34
N LEU A 309 -15.48 8.99 9.69
CA LEU A 309 -14.95 9.75 8.57
C LEU A 309 -14.82 11.21 8.99
N TYR A 310 -13.63 11.79 8.84
CA TYR A 310 -13.40 13.22 8.96
C TYR A 310 -13.32 13.84 7.58
N VAL A 311 -14.03 14.95 7.37
CA VAL A 311 -14.09 15.69 6.10
C VAL A 311 -13.82 17.16 6.37
N GLY A 312 -13.05 17.81 5.50
CA GLY A 312 -12.78 19.25 5.60
C GLY A 312 -11.35 19.58 5.24
N ALA A 313 -10.66 20.31 6.12
CA ALA A 313 -9.25 20.63 5.96
C ALA A 313 -8.53 20.48 7.30
N PRO A 314 -7.19 20.31 7.30
CA PRO A 314 -6.41 20.26 8.52
C PRO A 314 -6.70 21.46 9.42
N GLY A 315 -7.15 21.19 10.65
CA GLY A 315 -7.55 22.21 11.64
C GLY A 315 -9.04 22.54 11.65
N THR A 316 -9.79 22.21 10.60
CA THR A 316 -11.24 22.46 10.47
C THR A 316 -11.95 21.20 9.98
N TRP A 317 -12.05 20.22 10.87
CA TRP A 317 -12.63 18.92 10.58
C TRP A 317 -14.09 18.84 10.98
N HIS A 318 -14.96 18.40 10.07
CA HIS A 318 -16.24 17.81 10.41
C HIS A 318 -16.05 16.31 10.65
N ARG A 319 -16.56 15.76 11.76
CA ARG A 319 -16.44 14.34 12.11
C ARG A 319 -17.79 13.65 11.96
N ASN A 320 -17.92 12.85 10.91
CA ASN A 320 -19.02 11.91 10.73
C ASN A 320 -18.73 10.65 11.55
N ARG A 321 -19.44 10.48 12.66
CA ARG A 321 -19.16 9.41 13.64
C ARG A 321 -19.85 8.11 13.26
N GLY A 322 -19.12 7.00 13.31
CA GLY A 322 -19.70 5.66 13.15
C GLY A 322 -20.32 5.38 11.77
N VAL A 323 -19.96 6.17 10.74
CA VAL A 323 -20.54 6.04 9.40
C VAL A 323 -19.82 5.02 8.51
N LEU A 324 -18.69 4.47 8.98
CA LEU A 324 -17.88 3.48 8.26
C LEU A 324 -17.98 2.09 8.91
N PRO A 325 -17.68 1.00 8.17
CA PRO A 325 -17.58 -0.34 8.76
C PRO A 325 -16.54 -0.40 9.88
N SER A 326 -16.55 -1.50 10.62
CA SER A 326 -15.55 -1.72 11.65
C SER A 326 -14.16 -1.97 11.05
N GLY A 327 -13.16 -1.29 11.63
CA GLY A 327 -11.77 -1.32 11.16
C GLY A 327 -11.60 -0.76 9.74
N PRO A 328 -12.10 0.45 9.43
CA PRO A 328 -11.79 1.07 8.16
C PRO A 328 -10.32 1.49 8.17
N GLU A 329 -9.64 1.22 7.07
CA GLU A 329 -8.22 1.52 6.92
C GLU A 329 -8.02 2.65 5.89
N ASP A 330 -7.09 2.49 4.95
CA ASP A 330 -6.64 3.56 4.06
C ASP A 330 -7.74 4.12 3.13
N LEU A 331 -7.43 5.25 2.49
CA LEU A 331 -8.31 5.92 1.52
C LEU A 331 -7.60 6.18 0.19
N ALA A 332 -8.31 6.02 -0.91
CA ALA A 332 -7.83 6.42 -2.23
C ALA A 332 -8.91 7.10 -3.06
N TRP A 333 -8.59 8.28 -3.59
CA TRP A 333 -9.43 8.93 -4.57
C TRP A 333 -9.13 8.37 -5.97
N SER A 334 -10.12 7.79 -6.65
CA SER A 334 -9.94 7.36 -8.05
C SER A 334 -9.87 8.60 -8.95
N ARG A 335 -9.01 8.59 -9.98
CA ARG A 335 -8.93 9.67 -11.00
C ARG A 335 -8.71 9.04 -12.38
N PRO A 336 -9.33 9.57 -13.46
CA PRO A 336 -10.34 10.63 -13.50
C PRO A 336 -11.72 10.25 -12.94
N GLY A 337 -11.89 9.08 -12.33
CA GLY A 337 -13.10 8.79 -11.54
C GLY A 337 -13.33 9.82 -10.42
N GLU A 338 -14.50 9.74 -9.77
CA GLU A 338 -14.87 10.63 -8.67
C GLU A 338 -15.25 9.85 -7.41
N GLU A 339 -14.64 8.67 -7.23
CA GLU A 339 -14.98 7.77 -6.12
C GLU A 339 -13.86 7.76 -5.08
N LEU A 340 -14.26 7.88 -3.82
CA LEU A 340 -13.39 7.68 -2.68
C LEU A 340 -13.46 6.21 -2.24
N TRP A 341 -12.37 5.47 -2.37
CA TRP A 341 -12.30 4.06 -2.00
C TRP A 341 -11.70 3.85 -0.61
N CYS A 342 -12.21 2.86 0.11
CA CYS A 342 -11.77 2.44 1.44
C CYS A 342 -11.72 0.91 1.53
N VAL A 343 -11.00 0.40 2.53
CA VAL A 343 -10.94 -1.04 2.86
C VAL A 343 -11.13 -1.29 4.35
N SER A 344 -11.51 -2.50 4.75
CA SER A 344 -11.61 -2.90 6.16
C SER A 344 -10.78 -4.14 6.52
N GLU A 345 -10.25 -4.19 7.74
CA GLU A 345 -9.16 -5.14 8.08
C GLU A 345 -9.57 -6.45 8.77
N TRP A 346 -10.71 -6.47 9.49
CA TRP A 346 -11.00 -7.56 10.42
C TRP A 346 -11.39 -8.87 9.71
N PRO A 347 -10.84 -10.03 10.12
CA PRO A 347 -11.27 -11.33 9.60
C PRO A 347 -12.79 -11.50 9.64
N GLY A 348 -13.37 -11.98 8.54
CA GLY A 348 -14.82 -12.10 8.33
C GLY A 348 -15.56 -10.79 8.05
N ARG A 349 -14.85 -9.65 8.05
CA ARG A 349 -15.36 -8.29 7.90
C ARG A 349 -14.41 -7.46 7.03
N ARG A 350 -13.99 -8.05 5.91
CA ARG A 350 -13.05 -7.45 4.96
C ARG A 350 -13.80 -7.03 3.71
N TRP A 351 -13.91 -5.74 3.52
CA TRP A 351 -14.60 -5.14 2.39
C TRP A 351 -13.67 -4.17 1.67
N VAL A 352 -13.97 -3.96 0.41
CA VAL A 352 -13.44 -2.88 -0.42
C VAL A 352 -14.66 -2.15 -0.97
N PHE A 353 -14.75 -0.84 -0.71
CA PHE A 353 -16.01 -0.13 -0.92
C PHE A 353 -15.80 1.35 -1.23
N PRO A 354 -16.70 1.95 -2.01
CA PRO A 354 -16.74 3.40 -2.17
C PRO A 354 -17.33 4.03 -0.91
N VAL A 355 -16.89 5.25 -0.61
CA VAL A 355 -17.36 6.08 0.51
C VAL A 355 -18.09 7.28 -0.09
N ALA A 356 -19.32 7.52 0.38
CA ALA A 356 -20.09 8.70 -0.01
C ALA A 356 -19.38 9.99 0.44
N THR A 357 -19.20 10.94 -0.48
CA THR A 357 -18.38 12.15 -0.29
C THR A 357 -19.21 13.42 -0.10
N ASP A 358 -20.52 13.35 -0.34
CA ASP A 358 -21.50 14.43 -0.35
C ASP A 358 -22.19 14.68 1.01
N ARG A 359 -21.94 13.83 2.01
CA ARG A 359 -22.49 13.99 3.36
C ARG A 359 -21.64 14.96 4.18
N HIS A 360 -21.99 16.24 4.07
CA HIS A 360 -21.35 17.36 4.74
C HIS A 360 -21.95 17.66 6.10
#